data_AF-A0A412B0I7-F1
#
_entry.id   AF-A0A412B0I7-F1
#
_cell.length_a   1.000
_cell.length_b   1.000
_cell.length_c   1.000
_cell.angle_alpha   90.00
_cell.angle_beta   90.00
_cell.angle_gamma   90.00
#
_symmetry.space_group_name_H-M   'P 1'
#
loop_
_entity.id
_entity.type
_entity.pdbx_description
1 polymer ?
#
loop_
_entity_poly.entity_id
_entity_poly.type
_entity_poly.pdbx_seq_one_letter_code
_entity_poly.pdbx_strand_id
1 'polypeptide(L)'
;MINFANSYHKYVNRFLEINEAAKEAPAELIRQVEGAYRSAVQEVVQAVFSLKNDCKVIMLSGPSGSGKTTTARILQKLLKEKGVSAVQISLDDFFMGDGKALF
;
A
#
# COMPACT_ATOMS: atom_id res chain seq x y z
N MET A 1 -21.96 -1.88 17.15
CA MET A 1 -20.62 -1.43 17.53
C MET A 1 -19.67 -1.76 16.39
N ILE A 2 -19.16 -0.75 15.67
CA ILE A 2 -18.18 -0.97 14.60
C ILE A 2 -16.83 -1.16 15.28
N ASN A 3 -16.36 -2.40 15.32
CA ASN A 3 -15.06 -2.74 15.87
C ASN A 3 -13.99 -2.33 14.84
N PHE A 4 -13.38 -1.16 15.02
CA PHE A 4 -12.13 -0.83 14.34
C PHE A 4 -11.03 -1.67 14.99
N ALA A 5 -10.90 -2.93 14.56
CA ALA A 5 -9.69 -3.71 14.81
C ALA A 5 -8.53 -3.03 14.07
N ASN A 6 -7.93 -2.03 14.70
CA ASN A 6 -6.88 -1.22 14.11
C ASN A 6 -5.56 -1.99 14.26
N SER A 7 -5.24 -2.83 13.27
CA SER A 7 -3.93 -3.50 13.18
C SER A 7 -2.89 -2.50 12.70
N TYR A 8 -2.37 -1.67 13.60
CA TYR A 8 -1.34 -0.69 13.30
C TYR A 8 0.03 -1.38 13.17
N HIS A 9 0.60 -1.38 11.96
CA HIS A 9 1.95 -1.90 11.69
C HIS A 9 2.94 -0.73 11.55
N LYS A 10 4.00 -0.70 12.38
CA LYS A 10 5.03 0.35 12.37
C LYS A 10 6.39 -0.23 11.97
N TYR A 11 6.96 0.28 10.89
CA TYR A 11 8.36 0.03 10.52
C TYR A 11 9.23 1.20 10.97
N VAL A 12 10.30 0.92 11.71
CA VAL A 12 11.24 1.95 12.19
C VAL A 12 12.67 1.48 11.89
N ASN A 13 13.28 2.04 10.87
CA ASN A 13 14.73 1.95 10.65
C ASN A 13 15.36 3.28 11.10
N ARG A 14 16.47 3.24 11.83
CA ARG A 14 17.20 4.46 12.20
C ARG A 14 18.05 4.91 11.02
N PHE A 15 18.18 6.22 10.84
CA PHE A 15 18.96 6.80 9.73
C PHE A 15 20.40 6.27 9.64
N LEU A 16 21.07 6.12 10.80
CA LEU A 16 22.42 5.56 10.86
C LEU A 16 22.47 4.11 10.36
N GLU A 17 21.48 3.29 10.70
CA GLU A 17 21.41 1.89 10.27
C GLU A 17 21.24 1.78 8.75
N ILE A 18 20.42 2.67 8.17
CA ILE A 18 20.24 2.74 6.71
C ILE A 18 21.56 3.08 6.03
N ASN A 19 22.29 4.08 6.54
CA ASN A 19 23.55 4.52 5.94
C ASN A 19 24.62 3.43 6.01
N GLU A 20 24.78 2.79 7.17
CA GLU A 20 25.74 1.71 7.34
C GLU A 20 25.38 0.51 6.44
N ALA A 21 24.11 0.10 6.41
CA ALA A 21 23.68 -1.01 5.55
C ALA A 21 23.85 -0.68 4.05
N ALA A 22 23.61 0.56 3.64
CA ALA A 22 23.81 1.00 2.26
C ALA A 22 25.29 0.97 1.85
N LYS A 23 26.20 1.25 2.79
CA LYS A 23 27.64 1.24 2.56
C LYS A 23 28.22 -0.18 2.58
N GLU A 24 27.88 -0.97 3.58
CA GLU A 24 28.53 -2.25 3.85
C GLU A 24 27.88 -3.43 3.11
N ALA A 25 26.56 -3.39 2.88
CA ALA A 25 25.82 -4.50 2.26
C ALA A 25 24.60 -4.04 1.43
N PRO A 26 24.79 -3.23 0.37
CA PRO A 26 23.68 -2.62 -0.38
C PRO A 26 22.71 -3.63 -1.01
N ALA A 27 23.21 -4.75 -1.55
CA ALA A 27 22.36 -5.78 -2.15
C ALA A 27 21.45 -6.45 -1.10
N GLU A 28 21.97 -6.68 0.11
CA GLU A 28 21.22 -7.27 1.20
C GLU A 28 20.18 -6.27 1.75
N LEU A 29 20.55 -5.00 1.87
CA LEU A 29 19.61 -3.93 2.24
C LEU A 29 18.43 -3.89 1.27
N ILE A 30 18.69 -3.86 -0.05
CA ILE A 30 17.63 -3.87 -1.07
C ILE A 30 16.76 -5.11 -0.92
N ARG A 31 17.37 -6.30 -0.78
CA ARG A 31 16.63 -7.56 -0.63
C ARG A 31 15.71 -7.55 0.59
N GLN A 32 16.18 -7.04 1.73
CA GLN A 32 15.40 -6.95 2.96
C GLN A 32 14.24 -5.95 2.83
N VAL A 33 14.50 -4.76 2.29
CA VAL A 33 13.47 -3.71 2.11
C VAL A 33 12.39 -4.17 1.13
N GLU A 34 12.79 -4.72 -0.02
CA GLU A 34 11.85 -5.28 -1.01
C GLU A 34 11.06 -6.47 -0.44
N GLY A 35 11.73 -7.32 0.35
CA GLY A 35 11.08 -8.43 1.05
C GLY A 35 10.01 -7.94 2.03
N ALA A 36 10.34 -6.96 2.87
CA ALA A 36 9.40 -6.37 3.82
C ALA A 36 8.20 -5.72 3.12
N TYR A 37 8.45 -4.97 2.04
CA TYR A 37 7.39 -4.39 1.22
C TYR A 37 6.44 -5.46 0.65
N ARG A 38 6.99 -6.52 0.06
CA ARG A 38 6.20 -7.62 -0.50
C ARG A 38 5.38 -8.34 0.57
N SER A 39 5.96 -8.59 1.75
CA SER A 39 5.25 -9.17 2.88
C SER A 39 4.09 -8.30 3.33
N ALA A 40 4.29 -6.99 3.48
CA ALA A 40 3.22 -6.06 3.87
C ALA A 40 2.06 -6.05 2.85
N VAL A 41 2.37 -6.06 1.56
CA VAL A 41 1.35 -6.14 0.50
C VAL A 41 0.58 -7.46 0.56
N GLN A 42 1.27 -8.59 0.78
CA GLN A 42 0.63 -9.90 0.95
C GLN A 42 -0.26 -9.95 2.19
N GLU A 43 0.16 -9.36 3.31
CA GLU A 43 -0.64 -9.26 4.53
C GLU A 43 -1.95 -8.50 4.28
N VAL A 44 -1.91 -7.39 3.54
CA VAL A 44 -3.12 -6.67 3.13
C VAL A 44 -4.05 -7.57 2.29
N VAL A 45 -3.52 -8.31 1.32
CA VAL A 45 -4.30 -9.24 0.50
C VAL A 45 -4.96 -10.33 1.36
N GLN A 46 -4.23 -10.91 2.31
CA GLN A 46 -4.77 -11.90 3.24
C GLN A 46 -5.84 -11.32 4.17
N ALA A 47 -5.61 -10.13 4.71
CA ALA A 47 -6.57 -9.42 5.55
C ALA A 47 -7.85 -9.10 4.77
N VAL A 48 -7.73 -8.66 3.52
CA VAL A 48 -8.88 -8.47 2.63
C VAL A 48 -9.59 -9.80 2.44
N PHE A 49 -8.90 -10.90 2.15
CA PHE A 49 -9.53 -12.21 1.92
C PHE A 49 -10.26 -12.80 3.14
N SER A 50 -9.76 -12.55 4.35
CA SER A 50 -10.34 -13.08 5.60
C SER A 50 -11.62 -12.38 6.05
N LEU A 51 -11.91 -11.18 5.53
CA LEU A 51 -13.15 -10.44 5.81
C LEU A 51 -14.34 -11.07 5.05
N LYS A 52 -15.41 -11.41 5.79
CA LYS A 52 -16.62 -12.09 5.29
C LYS A 52 -17.59 -11.22 4.47
N ASN A 53 -17.32 -9.92 4.32
CA ASN A 53 -18.22 -8.98 3.64
C ASN A 53 -17.88 -8.82 2.14
N ASP A 54 -18.90 -8.54 1.33
CA ASP A 54 -18.80 -8.50 -0.14
C ASP A 54 -18.07 -7.26 -0.69
N CYS A 55 -18.03 -6.15 0.04
CA CYS A 55 -17.42 -4.90 -0.42
C CYS A 55 -16.27 -4.45 0.49
N LYS A 56 -15.08 -4.23 -0.11
CA LYS A 56 -13.83 -3.91 0.59
C LYS A 56 -13.21 -2.68 -0.07
N VAL A 57 -13.11 -1.57 0.65
CA VAL A 57 -12.43 -0.35 0.19
C VAL A 57 -11.02 -0.34 0.78
N ILE A 58 -10.00 -0.26 -0.09
CA ILE A 58 -8.60 -0.11 0.30
C ILE A 58 -8.17 1.31 -0.07
N MET A 59 -7.81 2.10 0.93
CA MET A 59 -7.34 3.48 0.73
C MET A 59 -5.81 3.53 0.83
N LEU A 60 -5.16 4.04 -0.21
CA LEU A 60 -3.72 4.29 -0.22
C LEU A 60 -3.46 5.79 -0.17
N SER A 61 -2.86 6.26 0.92
CA SER A 61 -2.50 7.66 1.12
C SER A 61 -0.99 7.84 1.25
N GLY A 62 -0.51 9.06 1.02
CA GLY A 62 0.91 9.39 1.06
C GLY A 62 1.28 10.54 0.11
N PRO A 63 2.45 11.17 0.29
CA PRO A 63 2.90 12.27 -0.56
C PRO A 63 3.10 11.85 -2.03
N SER A 64 3.22 12.82 -2.93
CA SER A 64 3.55 12.54 -4.33
C SER A 64 4.86 11.74 -4.43
N GLY A 65 4.93 10.80 -5.36
CA GLY A 65 6.11 9.93 -5.53
C GLY A 65 6.28 8.80 -4.51
N SER A 66 5.42 8.66 -3.49
CA SER A 66 5.55 7.60 -2.47
C SER A 66 5.18 6.18 -2.93
N GLY A 67 4.94 5.98 -4.23
CA GLY A 67 4.60 4.66 -4.79
C GLY A 67 3.13 4.21 -4.66
N LYS A 68 2.19 5.11 -4.33
CA LYS A 68 0.75 4.77 -4.18
C LYS A 68 0.18 4.02 -5.39
N THR A 69 0.34 4.57 -6.58
CA THR A 69 -0.17 4.00 -7.84
C THR A 69 0.47 2.65 -8.13
N THR A 70 1.77 2.51 -7.84
CA THR A 70 2.50 1.25 -8.01
C THR A 70 1.95 0.19 -7.06
N THR A 71 1.79 0.51 -5.77
CA THR A 71 1.21 -0.39 -4.77
C THR A 71 -0.24 -0.77 -5.11
N ALA A 72 -1.05 0.18 -5.60
CA ALA A 72 -2.43 -0.07 -6.04
C ALA A 72 -2.48 -1.14 -7.15
N ARG A 73 -1.61 -1.00 -8.17
CA ARG A 73 -1.51 -1.97 -9.28
C ARG A 73 -1.07 -3.35 -8.81
N ILE A 74 -0.11 -3.41 -7.89
CA ILE A 74 0.36 -4.68 -7.32
C ILE A 74 -0.75 -5.36 -6.51
N LEU A 75 -1.44 -4.62 -5.64
CA LEU A 75 -2.59 -5.13 -4.88
C LEU A 75 -3.69 -5.65 -5.80
N GLN A 76 -4.05 -4.88 -6.84
CA GLN A 76 -5.05 -5.28 -7.81
C GLN A 76 -4.69 -6.60 -8.49
N LYS A 77 -3.42 -6.76 -8.91
CA LYS A 77 -2.92 -7.99 -9.51
C LYS A 77 -3.03 -9.17 -8.54
N LEU A 78 -2.54 -9.03 -7.31
CA LEU A 78 -2.54 -10.11 -6.31
C LEU A 78 -3.95 -10.51 -5.88
N LEU A 79 -4.86 -9.55 -5.74
CA LEU A 79 -6.27 -9.81 -5.45
C LEU A 79 -6.93 -10.58 -6.61
N LYS A 80 -6.64 -10.20 -7.85
CA LYS A 80 -7.12 -10.89 -9.04
C LYS A 80 -6.61 -12.33 -9.11
N GLU A 81 -5.34 -12.57 -8.79
CA GLU A 81 -4.74 -13.91 -8.69
C GLU A 81 -5.41 -14.79 -7.61
N LYS A 82 -6.01 -14.17 -6.59
CA LYS A 82 -6.82 -14.83 -5.55
C LYS A 82 -8.31 -14.95 -5.90
N GLY A 83 -8.72 -14.56 -7.11
CA GLY A 83 -10.11 -14.63 -7.56
C GLY A 83 -10.99 -13.45 -7.11
N VAL A 84 -10.40 -12.39 -6.56
CA VAL A 84 -11.11 -11.17 -6.15
C VAL A 84 -10.94 -10.09 -7.21
N SER A 85 -12.06 -9.62 -7.78
CA SER A 85 -12.03 -8.45 -8.67
C SER A 85 -11.79 -7.18 -7.85
N ALA A 86 -10.84 -6.37 -8.29
CA ALA A 86 -10.52 -5.08 -7.67
C ALA A 86 -10.43 -4.00 -8.75
N VAL A 87 -11.00 -2.83 -8.47
CA VAL A 87 -10.98 -1.66 -9.35
C VAL A 87 -10.18 -0.56 -8.67
N GLN A 88 -9.21 0.03 -9.39
CA GLN A 88 -8.46 1.18 -8.92
C GLN A 88 -9.26 2.46 -9.24
N ILE A 89 -9.45 3.31 -8.23
CA ILE A 89 -10.01 4.67 -8.38
C ILE A 89 -8.91 5.65 -7.96
N SER A 90 -8.49 6.52 -8.87
CA SER A 90 -7.54 7.60 -8.56
C SER A 90 -8.32 8.87 -8.27
N LEU A 91 -8.10 9.50 -7.11
CA LEU A 91 -8.73 10.80 -6.81
C LEU A 91 -8.21 11.92 -7.72
N ASP A 92 -6.99 11.76 -8.25
CA ASP A 92 -6.40 12.71 -9.21
C ASP A 92 -7.26 12.83 -10.49
N ASP A 93 -7.96 11.76 -10.88
CA ASP A 93 -8.83 11.74 -12.07
C ASP A 93 -10.11 12.58 -11.87
N PHE A 94 -10.47 12.88 -10.62
CA PHE A 94 -11.64 13.69 -10.25
C PHE A 94 -11.29 15.15 -9.97
N PHE A 95 -10.02 15.54 -10.12
CA PHE A 95 -9.61 16.92 -9.93
C PHE A 95 -10.06 17.79 -11.11
N MET A 96 -11.05 18.66 -10.88
CA MET A 96 -11.61 19.53 -11.93
C MET A 96 -10.84 20.86 -12.11
N GLY A 97 -9.86 21.15 -11.25
CA GLY A 97 -9.19 22.45 -11.20
C GLY A 97 -10.02 23.52 -10.48
N ASP A 98 -9.36 24.60 -10.10
CA ASP A 98 -9.99 25.71 -9.37
C ASP A 98 -11.09 26.38 -10.23
N GLY A 99 -12.24 26.67 -9.61
CA GLY A 99 -13.35 27.39 -10.24
C GLY A 99 -14.24 26.58 -11.18
N LYS A 100 -14.06 25.24 -11.28
CA LYS A 100 -14.90 24.36 -12.10
C LYS A 100 -15.82 23.42 -11.31
N ALA A 101 -15.77 23.48 -9.97
CA ALA A 101 -16.74 22.78 -9.13
C ALA A 101 -18.11 23.45 -9.30
N LEU A 102 -19.07 22.73 -9.88
CA LEU A 102 -20.45 23.16 -9.98
C LEU A 102 -21.07 23.17 -8.57
N PHE A 103 -21.20 24.37 -8.01
CA PHE A 103 -22.15 24.68 -6.93
C PHE A 103 -23.17 25.66 -7.49
#